data_AF-A0A6B0RTR5-F1
#
_entry.id   AF-A0A6B0RTR5-F1
#
_cell.length_a   1.000
_cell.length_b   1.000
_cell.length_c   1.000
_cell.angle_alpha   90.00
_cell.angle_beta   90.00
_cell.angle_gamma   90.00
#
_symmetry.space_group_name_H-M   'P 1'
#
loop_
_entity.id
_entity.type
_entity.pdbx_description
1 polymer ?
#
loop_
_entity_poly.entity_id
_entity_poly.type
_entity_poly.pdbx_seq_one_letter_code
_entity_poly.pdbx_strand_id
1 'polypeptide(L)'
;MCKSCGMIYAASNPEDELQHVQHHHRFVEGIKYTGWKKERVVAEFWDGKIVLVLPRDPSYAIRKVEDVQELVDNELGFQQVVPKYPNKTKTLLFISDEKKVVGCLIAEPIKQAFRVLSEPTGPETPSSKECQRAWQCSDVPEPAVCGISRIWVFRLKRRKRIARRLKRRKRIARRLVDTLRNCFMFGCFLSTNEIAFSDPTPDGKLFATKYCNTPNFLVYNFNH
;
A
#
# COMPACT_ATOMS: atom_id res chain seq x y z
N MET A 1 17.26 3.31 -15.18
CA MET A 1 16.14 2.63 -14.49
C MET A 1 16.02 1.21 -15.01
N CYS A 2 16.06 0.22 -14.12
CA CYS A 2 15.89 -1.19 -14.47
C CYS A 2 14.44 -1.50 -14.91
N LYS A 3 14.27 -2.25 -15.99
CA LYS A 3 12.95 -2.61 -16.56
C LYS A 3 12.27 -3.80 -15.86
N SER A 4 12.96 -4.51 -14.97
CA SER A 4 12.42 -5.68 -14.25
C SER A 4 12.19 -5.41 -12.76
N CYS A 5 13.13 -4.77 -12.06
CA CYS A 5 12.98 -4.42 -10.63
C CYS A 5 12.54 -2.97 -10.41
N GLY A 6 12.68 -2.10 -11.42
CA GLY A 6 12.28 -0.70 -11.28
C GLY A 6 13.22 0.14 -10.41
N MET A 7 14.42 -0.31 -10.06
CA MET A 7 15.42 0.55 -9.38
C MET A 7 15.94 1.64 -10.33
N ILE A 8 16.17 2.85 -9.82
CA ILE A 8 16.89 3.93 -10.51
C ILE A 8 18.31 3.91 -9.97
N TYR A 9 19.29 3.80 -10.87
CA TYR A 9 20.71 3.66 -10.54
C TYR A 9 21.54 4.19 -11.73
N ALA A 10 22.79 4.57 -11.48
CA ALA A 10 23.74 4.98 -12.51
C ALA A 10 24.61 3.81 -12.98
N ALA A 11 24.32 3.25 -14.16
CA ALA A 11 25.06 2.10 -14.72
C ALA A 11 26.55 2.38 -15.00
N SER A 12 26.94 3.65 -15.04
CA SER A 12 28.34 4.06 -15.18
C SER A 12 29.11 4.08 -13.86
N ASN A 13 28.42 3.98 -12.72
CA ASN A 13 29.04 3.92 -11.39
C ASN A 13 29.10 2.44 -10.93
N PRO A 14 30.28 1.85 -10.67
CA PRO A 14 30.39 0.46 -10.24
C PRO A 14 29.68 0.18 -8.90
N GLU A 15 29.66 1.14 -7.98
CA GLU A 15 28.99 0.98 -6.68
C GLU A 15 27.46 0.88 -6.85
N ASP A 16 26.87 1.78 -7.66
CA ASP A 16 25.44 1.74 -8.01
C ASP A 16 25.07 0.44 -8.73
N GLU A 17 25.93 -0.07 -9.61
CA GLU A 17 25.69 -1.33 -10.33
C GLU A 17 25.72 -2.53 -9.38
N LEU A 18 26.67 -2.58 -8.44
CA LEU A 18 26.72 -3.62 -7.41
C LEU A 18 25.47 -3.60 -6.53
N GLN A 19 25.03 -2.42 -6.08
CA GLN A 19 23.79 -2.25 -5.33
C GLN A 19 22.57 -2.68 -6.16
N HIS A 20 22.53 -2.32 -7.44
CA HIS A 20 21.49 -2.75 -8.36
C HIS A 20 21.41 -4.27 -8.46
N VAL A 21 22.52 -4.97 -8.67
CA VAL A 21 22.53 -6.44 -8.81
C VAL A 21 21.99 -7.11 -7.54
N GLN A 22 22.44 -6.67 -6.37
CA GLN A 22 21.97 -7.22 -5.08
C GLN A 22 20.48 -6.97 -4.87
N HIS A 23 20.03 -5.72 -5.09
CA HIS A 23 18.61 -5.35 -4.99
C HIS A 23 17.77 -6.13 -6.00
N HIS A 24 18.23 -6.22 -7.25
CA HIS A 24 17.51 -6.88 -8.34
C HIS A 24 17.21 -8.33 -8.02
N HIS A 25 18.22 -9.09 -7.57
CA HIS A 25 18.06 -10.49 -7.24
C HIS A 25 17.04 -10.68 -6.10
N ARG A 26 17.21 -9.93 -5.00
CA ARG A 26 16.29 -9.97 -3.86
C ARG A 26 14.86 -9.60 -4.26
N PHE A 27 14.71 -8.55 -5.07
CA PHE A 27 13.41 -8.07 -5.54
C PHE A 27 12.70 -9.11 -6.41
N VAL A 28 13.38 -9.64 -7.44
CA VAL A 28 12.79 -10.58 -8.40
C VAL A 28 12.35 -11.87 -7.70
N GLU A 29 13.16 -12.43 -6.81
CA GLU A 29 12.79 -13.62 -6.04
C GLU A 29 11.70 -13.30 -4.99
N GLY A 30 11.78 -12.16 -4.30
CA GLY A 30 10.80 -11.78 -3.28
C GLY A 30 9.41 -11.49 -3.85
N ILE A 31 9.26 -11.07 -5.12
CA ILE A 31 7.94 -10.94 -5.76
C ILE A 31 7.46 -12.21 -6.47
N LYS A 32 8.32 -13.20 -6.69
CA LYS A 32 7.96 -14.43 -7.41
C LYS A 32 6.94 -15.25 -6.64
N TYR A 33 5.88 -15.70 -7.30
CA TYR A 33 4.79 -16.43 -6.67
C TYR A 33 4.60 -17.80 -7.34
N THR A 34 5.05 -18.87 -6.69
CA THR A 34 5.06 -20.22 -7.28
C THR A 34 3.72 -20.94 -7.26
N GLY A 35 2.67 -20.32 -6.70
CA GLY A 35 1.39 -20.97 -6.47
C GLY A 35 1.37 -21.80 -5.19
N TRP A 36 0.26 -21.79 -4.48
CA TRP A 36 0.07 -22.59 -3.26
C TRP A 36 -0.94 -23.71 -3.48
N LYS A 37 -0.81 -24.79 -2.70
CA LYS A 37 -1.77 -25.92 -2.74
C LYS A 37 -3.17 -25.48 -2.34
N LYS A 38 -3.28 -24.56 -1.39
CA LYS A 38 -4.54 -23.96 -0.94
C LYS A 38 -4.39 -22.44 -0.96
N GLU A 39 -5.09 -21.79 -1.88
CA GLU A 39 -5.11 -20.35 -2.02
C GLU A 39 -6.49 -19.82 -1.64
N ARG A 40 -6.53 -18.85 -0.72
CA ARG A 40 -7.77 -18.14 -0.40
C ARG A 40 -7.94 -16.96 -1.36
N VAL A 41 -8.44 -17.24 -2.57
CA VAL A 41 -8.73 -16.21 -3.57
C VAL A 41 -10.01 -15.47 -3.17
N VAL A 42 -9.93 -14.15 -3.05
CA VAL A 42 -11.04 -13.27 -2.64
C VAL A 42 -11.55 -12.39 -3.77
N ALA A 43 -10.80 -12.26 -4.86
CA ALA A 43 -11.24 -11.60 -6.08
C ALA A 43 -10.41 -12.06 -7.28
N GLU A 44 -11.04 -12.16 -8.45
CA GLU A 44 -10.39 -12.45 -9.72
C GLU A 44 -10.59 -11.32 -10.71
N PHE A 45 -9.56 -11.08 -11.53
CA PHE A 45 -9.54 -10.05 -12.56
C PHE A 45 -8.88 -10.62 -13.82
N TRP A 46 -9.11 -9.95 -14.95
CA TRP A 46 -8.50 -10.31 -16.24
C TRP A 46 -6.96 -10.19 -16.25
N ASP A 47 -6.36 -9.43 -15.33
CA ASP A 47 -4.90 -9.20 -15.21
C ASP A 47 -4.28 -9.80 -13.92
N GLY A 48 -5.02 -10.66 -13.21
CA GLY A 48 -4.53 -11.30 -11.99
C GLY A 48 -5.63 -11.59 -10.98
N LYS A 49 -5.25 -11.89 -9.74
CA LYS A 49 -6.18 -12.21 -8.65
C LYS A 49 -5.69 -11.66 -7.33
N ILE A 50 -6.59 -11.55 -6.36
CA ILE A 50 -6.26 -11.15 -4.99
C ILE A 50 -6.42 -12.36 -4.08
N VAL A 51 -5.35 -12.66 -3.35
CA VAL A 51 -5.32 -13.72 -2.32
C VAL A 51 -5.26 -13.07 -0.95
N LEU A 52 -6.06 -13.60 -0.02
CA LEU A 52 -6.10 -13.19 1.37
C LEU A 52 -5.28 -14.14 2.24
N VAL A 53 -4.28 -13.61 2.93
CA VAL A 53 -3.46 -14.31 3.94
C VAL A 53 -3.89 -13.85 5.33
N LEU A 54 -4.07 -14.82 6.23
CA LEU A 54 -4.40 -14.62 7.63
C LEU A 54 -3.22 -15.05 8.53
N PRO A 55 -3.12 -14.55 9.77
CA PRO A 55 -1.98 -14.83 10.66
C PRO A 55 -1.86 -16.31 11.11
N ARG A 56 -2.89 -17.11 10.86
CA ARG A 56 -2.94 -18.56 11.18
C ARG A 56 -2.84 -19.45 9.94
N ASP A 57 -2.56 -18.86 8.77
CA ASP A 57 -2.33 -19.62 7.56
C ASP A 57 -1.00 -20.39 7.63
N PRO A 58 -0.76 -21.35 6.71
CA PRO A 58 0.48 -22.10 6.69
C PRO A 58 1.73 -21.21 6.60
N SER A 59 2.84 -21.69 7.16
CA SER A 59 4.10 -20.93 7.25
C SER A 59 4.62 -20.41 5.91
N TYR A 60 4.40 -21.14 4.80
CA TYR A 60 4.80 -20.67 3.47
C TYR A 60 4.06 -19.40 3.03
N ALA A 61 2.82 -19.18 3.48
CA ALA A 61 2.02 -18.02 3.15
C ALA A 61 2.43 -16.82 4.00
N ILE A 62 2.64 -17.05 5.30
CA ILE A 62 3.13 -16.04 6.24
C ILE A 62 4.52 -15.56 5.83
N ARG A 63 5.45 -16.49 5.56
CA ARG A 63 6.80 -16.16 5.09
C ARG A 63 6.78 -15.34 3.80
N LYS A 64 5.85 -15.65 2.89
CA LYS A 64 5.72 -14.85 1.66
C LYS A 64 5.25 -13.43 1.91
N VAL A 65 4.37 -13.22 2.90
CA VAL A 65 3.98 -11.87 3.32
C VAL A 65 5.16 -11.13 3.92
N GLU A 66 5.96 -11.78 4.76
CA GLU A 66 7.18 -11.22 5.34
C GLU A 66 8.20 -10.82 4.27
N ASP A 67 8.49 -11.72 3.30
CA ASP A 67 9.38 -11.42 2.17
C ASP A 67 8.92 -10.17 1.39
N VAL A 68 7.61 -10.08 1.11
CA VAL A 68 7.03 -8.94 0.40
C VAL A 68 7.07 -7.69 1.26
N GLN A 69 6.82 -7.79 2.57
CA GLN A 69 6.88 -6.65 3.49
C GLN A 69 8.30 -6.09 3.59
N GLU A 70 9.32 -6.94 3.69
CA GLU A 70 10.72 -6.52 3.69
C GLU A 70 11.08 -5.78 2.39
N LEU A 71 10.58 -6.24 1.24
CA LEU A 71 10.76 -5.51 -0.02
C LEU A 71 10.09 -4.13 0.00
N VAL A 72 8.90 -4.02 0.58
CA VAL A 72 8.16 -2.75 0.70
C VAL A 72 8.91 -1.78 1.60
N ASP A 73 9.40 -2.25 2.75
CA ASP A 73 10.15 -1.45 3.71
C ASP A 73 11.46 -0.92 3.08
N ASN A 74 12.16 -1.77 2.32
CA ASN A 74 13.36 -1.38 1.56
C ASN A 74 13.06 -0.37 0.44
N GLU A 75 11.92 -0.47 -0.26
CA GLU A 75 11.55 0.51 -1.32
C GLU A 75 11.14 1.86 -0.74
N LEU A 76 10.53 1.88 0.46
CA LEU A 76 10.11 3.11 1.12
C LEU A 76 11.23 3.79 1.91
N GLY A 77 12.30 3.07 2.26
CA GLY A 77 13.46 3.62 2.96
C GLY A 77 13.21 3.91 4.45
N PHE A 78 12.10 3.41 5.01
CA PHE A 78 11.74 3.56 6.42
C PHE A 78 11.11 2.26 6.93
N GLN A 79 11.47 1.85 8.15
CA GLN A 79 10.68 0.89 8.91
C GLN A 79 9.39 1.57 9.35
N GLN A 80 8.34 1.50 8.53
CA GLN A 80 7.05 2.04 8.97
C GLN A 80 6.52 1.23 10.16
N VAL A 81 5.68 1.88 10.96
CA VAL A 81 5.16 1.36 12.23
C VAL A 81 4.56 -0.04 12.06
N VAL A 82 5.05 -0.99 12.86
CA VAL A 82 4.52 -2.36 12.92
C VAL A 82 3.04 -2.30 13.33
N PRO A 83 2.16 -3.11 12.71
CA PRO A 83 0.75 -3.19 13.13
C PRO A 83 0.64 -3.36 14.64
N LYS A 84 -0.29 -2.64 15.28
CA LYS A 84 -0.46 -2.70 16.75
C LYS A 84 -0.88 -4.11 17.20
N TYR A 85 -1.55 -4.84 16.33
CA TYR A 85 -2.01 -6.20 16.59
C TYR A 85 -1.62 -7.14 15.43
N PRO A 86 -0.36 -7.61 15.34
CA PRO A 86 0.10 -8.45 14.23
C PRO A 86 -0.76 -9.71 14.06
N ASN A 87 -1.23 -10.28 15.18
CA ASN A 87 -2.06 -11.50 15.20
C ASN A 87 -3.51 -11.29 14.72
N LYS A 88 -3.93 -10.05 14.43
CA LYS A 88 -5.25 -9.71 13.89
C LYS A 88 -5.19 -9.07 12.51
N THR A 89 -4.02 -9.06 11.90
CA THR A 89 -3.84 -8.47 10.56
C THR A 89 -4.48 -9.33 9.48
N LYS A 90 -4.85 -8.70 8.38
CA LYS A 90 -5.31 -9.34 7.15
C LYS A 90 -4.47 -8.81 6.00
N THR A 91 -3.79 -9.70 5.29
CA THR A 91 -2.92 -9.30 4.18
C THR A 91 -3.52 -9.72 2.85
N LEU A 92 -3.71 -8.77 1.95
CA LEU A 92 -4.17 -8.99 0.59
C LEU A 92 -3.00 -8.85 -0.38
N LEU A 93 -2.73 -9.90 -1.14
CA LEU A 93 -1.70 -9.92 -2.18
C LEU A 93 -2.37 -9.92 -3.55
N PHE A 94 -2.01 -8.97 -4.41
CA PHE A 94 -2.38 -9.00 -5.82
C PHE A 94 -1.33 -9.77 -6.60
N ILE A 95 -1.73 -10.91 -7.16
CA ILE A 95 -0.87 -11.79 -7.97
C ILE A 95 -1.25 -11.59 -9.43
N SER A 96 -0.29 -11.19 -10.27
CA SER A 96 -0.51 -11.07 -11.71
C SER A 96 -0.57 -12.44 -12.39
N ASP A 97 -1.10 -12.47 -13.61
CA ASP A 97 -1.00 -13.58 -14.56
C ASP A 97 0.42 -14.14 -14.71
N GLU A 98 1.44 -13.27 -14.71
CA GLU A 98 2.88 -13.62 -14.72
C GLU A 98 3.38 -14.28 -13.42
N LYS A 99 2.48 -14.68 -12.50
CA LYS A 99 2.84 -15.34 -11.22
C LYS A 99 3.79 -14.49 -10.37
N LYS A 100 3.50 -13.19 -10.27
CA LYS A 100 4.25 -12.23 -9.46
C LYS A 100 3.32 -11.47 -8.52
N VAL A 101 3.77 -11.25 -7.29
CA VAL A 101 3.12 -10.33 -6.35
C VAL A 101 3.41 -8.91 -6.82
N VAL A 102 2.38 -8.21 -7.30
CA VAL A 102 2.49 -6.86 -7.84
C VAL A 102 1.71 -5.83 -7.01
N GLY A 103 1.09 -6.27 -5.91
CA GLY A 103 0.50 -5.39 -4.91
C GLY A 103 0.34 -6.11 -3.57
N CYS A 104 0.46 -5.34 -2.50
CA CYS A 104 0.32 -5.81 -1.13
C CYS A 104 -0.50 -4.77 -0.36
N LEU A 105 -1.47 -5.23 0.42
CA LEU A 105 -2.20 -4.41 1.37
C LEU A 105 -2.26 -5.15 2.70
N ILE A 106 -1.82 -4.52 3.78
CA ILE A 106 -1.95 -5.04 5.14
C ILE A 106 -2.97 -4.19 5.87
N ALA A 107 -4.00 -4.84 6.40
CA ALA A 107 -5.04 -4.20 7.19
C ALA A 107 -5.10 -4.77 8.60
N GLU A 108 -5.47 -3.93 9.56
CA GLU A 108 -5.67 -4.29 10.96
C GLU A 108 -6.98 -3.69 11.50
N PRO A 109 -7.60 -4.29 12.52
CA PRO A 109 -8.78 -3.71 13.16
C PRO A 109 -8.38 -2.49 14.00
N ILE A 110 -9.12 -1.40 13.83
CA ILE A 110 -8.99 -0.19 14.64
C ILE A 110 -10.34 0.16 15.29
N LYS A 111 -10.32 1.09 16.24
CA LYS A 111 -11.54 1.62 16.89
C LYS A 111 -11.81 3.07 16.52
N GLN A 112 -10.75 3.84 16.28
CA GLN A 112 -10.81 5.26 16.03
C GLN A 112 -9.74 5.68 15.03
N ALA A 113 -10.03 6.74 14.30
CA ALA A 113 -9.14 7.44 13.39
C ALA A 113 -9.43 8.94 13.42
N PHE A 114 -8.61 9.74 12.75
CA PHE A 114 -8.68 11.20 12.80
C PHE A 114 -8.70 11.75 11.39
N ARG A 115 -9.47 12.81 11.13
CA ARG A 115 -9.49 13.42 9.80
C ARG A 115 -8.24 14.22 9.52
N VAL A 116 -7.70 14.06 8.32
CA VAL A 116 -6.70 14.99 7.79
C VAL A 116 -7.35 16.35 7.57
N LEU A 117 -6.71 17.40 8.06
CA LEU A 117 -7.12 18.78 7.80
C LEU A 117 -6.43 19.24 6.51
N SER A 118 -7.22 19.71 5.55
CA SER A 118 -6.68 20.42 4.40
C SER A 118 -6.21 21.80 4.84
N GLU A 119 -5.04 22.27 4.39
CA GLU A 119 -4.64 23.67 4.59
C GLU A 119 -5.73 24.58 4.01
N PRO A 120 -6.14 25.64 4.73
CA PRO A 120 -7.08 26.60 4.19
C PRO A 120 -6.48 27.27 2.95
N THR A 121 -7.21 27.25 1.84
CA THR A 121 -6.93 28.08 0.65
C THR A 121 -7.17 29.55 1.00
N GLY A 122 -6.29 30.13 1.81
CA GLY A 122 -6.25 31.56 2.14
C GLY A 122 -5.25 32.29 1.25
N PRO A 123 -5.48 33.59 0.94
CA PRO A 123 -4.56 34.39 0.15
C PRO A 123 -3.21 34.54 0.88
N GLU A 124 -2.14 34.49 0.09
CA GLU A 124 -0.74 34.40 0.49
C GLU A 124 -0.32 35.44 1.55
N THR A 125 0.37 34.98 2.59
CA THR A 125 1.28 35.83 3.38
C THR A 125 2.72 35.32 3.15
N PRO A 126 3.64 36.16 2.66
CA PRO A 126 4.98 35.72 2.28
C PRO A 126 5.93 35.85 3.48
N SER A 127 5.78 35.03 4.51
CA SER A 127 6.84 34.92 5.53
C SER A 127 6.75 33.67 6.40
N SER A 128 7.19 32.52 5.87
CA SER A 128 7.94 31.55 6.67
C SER A 128 8.46 30.44 5.77
N LYS A 129 9.79 30.42 5.66
CA LYS A 129 10.69 29.33 5.25
C LYS A 129 10.01 27.97 5.11
N GLU A 130 10.14 27.38 3.92
CA GLU A 130 9.78 26.01 3.58
C GLU A 130 10.41 25.00 4.56
N CYS A 131 9.74 24.76 5.68
CA CYS A 131 10.00 23.62 6.53
C CYS A 131 9.12 22.47 6.03
N GLN A 132 9.68 21.27 5.96
CA GLN A 132 9.00 20.06 5.49
C GLN A 132 7.63 19.92 6.15
N ARG A 133 6.56 20.16 5.37
CA ARG A 133 5.20 20.35 5.88
C ARG A 133 4.72 19.07 6.57
N ALA A 134 4.70 19.08 7.90
CA ALA A 134 4.00 18.11 8.74
C ALA A 134 2.49 18.39 8.67
N TRP A 135 1.67 17.35 8.57
CA TRP A 135 0.27 17.47 8.19
C TRP A 135 -0.54 17.49 9.46
N GLN A 136 -1.49 18.43 9.56
CA GLN A 136 -2.35 18.51 10.71
C GLN A 136 -3.55 17.59 10.53
N CYS A 137 -3.88 16.87 11.60
CA CYS A 137 -5.09 16.09 11.71
C CYS A 137 -5.96 16.70 12.81
N SER A 138 -7.26 16.46 12.74
CA SER A 138 -8.18 16.87 13.80
C SER A 138 -7.86 16.10 15.07
N ASP A 139 -7.97 16.75 16.23
CA ASP A 139 -7.88 16.08 17.54
C ASP A 139 -9.15 15.28 17.89
N VAL A 140 -10.20 15.38 17.06
CA VAL A 140 -11.48 14.70 17.28
C VAL A 140 -11.41 13.28 16.72
N PRO A 141 -11.51 12.23 17.56
CA PRO A 141 -11.54 10.86 17.09
C PRO A 141 -12.89 10.54 16.43
N GLU A 142 -12.82 9.94 15.25
CA GLU A 142 -13.97 9.38 14.54
C GLU A 142 -13.94 7.85 14.59
N PRO A 143 -15.10 7.19 14.74
CA PRO A 143 -15.17 5.73 14.76
C PRO A 143 -14.74 5.18 13.38
N ALA A 144 -13.77 4.27 13.41
CA ALA A 144 -13.29 3.58 12.22
C ALA A 144 -13.07 2.09 12.55
N VAL A 145 -13.27 1.23 11.55
CA VAL A 145 -13.28 -0.22 11.72
C VAL A 145 -11.98 -0.86 11.22
N CYS A 146 -11.45 -0.34 10.11
CA CYS A 146 -10.33 -0.94 9.40
C CYS A 146 -9.20 0.08 9.18
N GLY A 147 -8.01 -0.23 9.71
CA GLY A 147 -6.79 0.51 9.46
C GLY A 147 -5.99 -0.16 8.34
N ILE A 148 -5.71 0.58 7.28
CA ILE A 148 -4.75 0.20 6.24
C ILE A 148 -3.37 0.57 6.76
N SER A 149 -2.69 -0.42 7.31
CA SER A 149 -1.33 -0.29 7.84
C SER A 149 -0.30 -0.14 6.71
N ARG A 150 -0.47 -0.92 5.64
CA ARG A 150 0.42 -0.85 4.48
C ARG A 150 -0.37 -0.96 3.20
N ILE A 151 -0.01 -0.15 2.21
CA ILE A 151 -0.48 -0.33 0.85
C ILE A 151 0.67 -0.09 -0.12
N TRP A 152 0.96 -1.09 -0.93
CA TRP A 152 2.02 -1.07 -1.91
C TRP A 152 1.56 -1.66 -3.23
N VAL A 153 2.08 -1.10 -4.31
CA VAL A 153 1.92 -1.63 -5.66
C VAL A 153 3.29 -1.61 -6.31
N PHE A 154 3.65 -2.63 -7.07
CA PHE A 154 4.93 -2.66 -7.76
C PHE A 154 5.08 -1.47 -8.72
N ARG A 155 6.17 -0.70 -8.60
CA ARG A 155 6.42 0.56 -9.33
C ARG A 155 6.22 0.47 -10.84
N LEU A 156 6.65 -0.61 -11.50
CA LEU A 156 6.47 -0.79 -12.94
C LEU A 156 5.04 -1.18 -13.36
N LYS A 157 4.24 -1.63 -12.39
CA LYS A 157 2.80 -1.91 -12.54
C LYS A 157 1.95 -0.75 -11.98
N ARG A 158 2.56 0.23 -11.28
CA ARG A 158 1.98 1.58 -11.07
C ARG A 158 1.85 2.28 -12.42
N ARG A 159 0.85 3.17 -12.53
CA ARG A 159 0.41 3.88 -13.75
C ARG A 159 1.52 4.07 -14.81
N LYS A 160 1.53 3.26 -15.87
CA LYS A 160 2.21 3.64 -17.12
C LYS A 160 1.46 4.83 -17.75
N ARG A 161 2.19 5.85 -18.23
CA ARG A 161 1.67 6.91 -19.12
C ARG A 161 1.28 6.25 -20.46
N ILE A 162 0.15 5.56 -20.49
CA ILE A 162 -0.45 5.01 -21.70
C ILE A 162 -1.88 5.58 -21.81
N ALA A 163 -2.34 5.76 -23.04
CA ALA A 163 -3.60 6.37 -23.45
C ALA A 163 -4.77 6.16 -22.47
N ARG A 164 -5.58 7.22 -22.29
CA ARG A 164 -6.66 7.36 -21.28
C ARG A 164 -7.62 6.16 -21.18
N ARG A 165 -7.81 5.36 -22.26
CA ARG A 165 -8.63 4.14 -22.27
C ARG A 165 -8.00 2.93 -21.56
N LEU A 166 -6.68 2.73 -21.64
CA LEU A 166 -5.97 1.67 -20.90
C LEU A 166 -5.73 2.05 -19.42
N LYS A 167 -5.84 3.34 -19.09
CA LYS A 167 -5.65 3.93 -17.75
C LYS A 167 -6.69 3.48 -16.72
N ARG A 168 -7.88 3.03 -17.14
CA ARG A 168 -8.91 2.44 -16.26
C ARG A 168 -8.55 1.02 -15.79
N ARG A 169 -7.64 0.34 -16.49
CA ARG A 169 -7.44 -1.11 -16.39
C ARG A 169 -6.43 -1.57 -15.34
N LYS A 170 -5.49 -0.73 -14.86
CA LYS A 170 -4.48 -1.13 -13.84
C LYS A 170 -4.62 -0.34 -12.54
N ARG A 171 -5.77 -0.44 -11.88
CA ARG A 171 -6.00 0.18 -10.55
C ARG A 171 -5.79 -0.83 -9.43
N ILE A 172 -4.60 -1.43 -9.34
CA ILE A 172 -4.29 -2.49 -8.36
C ILE A 172 -4.59 -2.00 -6.93
N ALA A 173 -4.07 -0.83 -6.53
CA ALA A 173 -4.34 -0.25 -5.21
C ALA A 173 -5.84 -0.06 -4.93
N ARG A 174 -6.61 0.42 -5.92
CA ARG A 174 -8.06 0.60 -5.78
C ARG A 174 -8.75 -0.74 -5.57
N ARG A 175 -8.41 -1.75 -6.38
CA ARG A 175 -8.96 -3.11 -6.27
C ARG A 175 -8.62 -3.76 -4.94
N LEU A 176 -7.40 -3.58 -4.43
CA LEU A 176 -7.01 -4.05 -3.10
C LEU A 176 -7.91 -3.45 -2.02
N VAL A 177 -8.15 -2.13 -2.04
CA VAL A 177 -9.03 -1.49 -1.05
C VAL A 177 -10.51 -1.86 -1.28
N ASP A 178 -10.97 -1.97 -2.52
CA ASP A 178 -12.34 -2.42 -2.83
C ASP A 178 -12.58 -3.85 -2.33
N THR A 179 -11.62 -4.76 -2.52
CA THR A 179 -11.68 -6.13 -1.98
C THR A 179 -11.58 -6.14 -0.46
N LEU A 180 -10.70 -5.33 0.13
CA LEU A 180 -10.59 -5.19 1.58
C LEU A 180 -11.93 -4.80 2.20
N ARG A 181 -12.60 -3.78 1.66
CA ARG A 181 -13.90 -3.30 2.16
C ARG A 181 -14.99 -4.38 2.12
N ASN A 182 -14.88 -5.33 1.20
CA ASN A 182 -15.80 -6.48 1.07
C ASN A 182 -15.42 -7.68 1.95
N CYS A 183 -14.14 -7.90 2.25
CA CYS A 183 -13.67 -9.12 2.94
C CYS A 183 -13.17 -8.88 4.37
N PHE A 184 -13.06 -7.62 4.80
CA PHE A 184 -12.57 -7.29 6.13
C PHE A 184 -13.57 -7.69 7.23
N MET A 185 -14.85 -7.41 7.02
CA MET A 185 -15.93 -7.84 7.90
C MET A 185 -16.89 -8.74 7.10
N PHE A 186 -17.12 -9.95 7.59
CA PHE A 186 -17.96 -10.91 6.89
C PHE A 186 -19.40 -10.38 6.81
N GLY A 187 -19.96 -10.33 5.60
CA GLY A 187 -21.34 -9.87 5.37
C GLY A 187 -21.54 -8.35 5.37
N CYS A 188 -20.47 -7.55 5.46
CA CYS A 188 -20.55 -6.09 5.45
C CYS A 188 -19.63 -5.47 4.40
N PHE A 189 -20.10 -4.42 3.74
CA PHE A 189 -19.27 -3.59 2.87
C PHE A 189 -18.91 -2.29 3.58
N LEU A 190 -17.65 -2.15 3.97
CA LEU A 190 -17.19 -0.95 4.67
C LEU A 190 -17.33 0.27 3.76
N SER A 191 -17.76 1.39 4.30
CA SER A 191 -17.72 2.70 3.66
C SER A 191 -16.30 3.28 3.67
N THR A 192 -16.08 4.35 2.91
CA THR A 192 -14.80 5.08 2.94
C THR A 192 -14.56 5.82 4.25
N ASN A 193 -15.58 6.00 5.08
CA ASN A 193 -15.50 6.63 6.40
C ASN A 193 -15.19 5.61 7.52
N GLU A 194 -15.20 4.31 7.22
CA GLU A 194 -14.86 3.26 8.18
C GLU A 194 -13.43 2.72 7.98
N ILE A 195 -12.74 3.24 6.97
CA ILE A 195 -11.35 2.91 6.67
C ILE A 195 -10.44 4.10 6.98
N ALA A 196 -9.27 3.83 7.55
CA ALA A 196 -8.24 4.82 7.79
C ALA A 196 -6.89 4.36 7.27
N PHE A 197 -5.98 5.29 6.97
CA PHE A 197 -4.63 4.99 6.49
C PHE A 197 -3.58 5.31 7.56
N SER A 198 -2.62 4.43 7.81
CA SER A 198 -1.52 4.76 8.71
C SER A 198 -0.42 5.51 7.98
N ASP A 199 0.04 6.61 8.57
CA ASP A 199 1.20 7.40 8.12
C ASP A 199 1.37 7.47 6.59
N PRO A 200 0.42 8.10 5.88
CA PRO A 200 0.38 8.03 4.42
C PRO A 200 1.57 8.79 3.80
N THR A 201 2.34 8.09 2.97
CA THR A 201 3.35 8.72 2.09
C THR A 201 2.70 9.75 1.14
N PRO A 202 3.47 10.65 0.49
CA PRO A 202 2.90 11.58 -0.48
C PRO A 202 2.07 10.90 -1.59
N ASP A 203 2.56 9.77 -2.11
CA ASP A 203 1.82 8.91 -3.04
C ASP A 203 0.54 8.33 -2.40
N GLY A 204 0.64 7.91 -1.14
CA GLY A 204 -0.46 7.43 -0.30
C GLY A 204 -1.59 8.46 -0.16
N LYS A 205 -1.28 9.75 0.10
CA LYS A 205 -2.29 10.82 0.15
C LYS A 205 -3.00 11.00 -1.18
N LEU A 206 -2.25 11.11 -2.28
CA LEU A 206 -2.83 11.29 -3.61
C LEU A 206 -3.76 10.12 -3.95
N PHE A 207 -3.42 8.91 -3.51
CA PHE A 207 -4.29 7.75 -3.61
C PHE A 207 -5.52 7.87 -2.71
N ALA A 208 -5.35 8.11 -1.41
CA ALA A 208 -6.42 8.16 -0.41
C ALA A 208 -7.42 9.27 -0.73
N THR A 209 -6.96 10.47 -1.06
CA THR A 209 -7.79 11.62 -1.47
C THR A 209 -8.67 11.27 -2.67
N LYS A 210 -8.09 10.61 -3.66
CA LYS A 210 -8.81 10.18 -4.88
C LYS A 210 -9.72 8.97 -4.64
N TYR A 211 -9.37 8.11 -3.69
CA TYR A 211 -10.14 6.92 -3.37
C TYR A 211 -11.39 7.28 -2.56
N CYS A 212 -11.21 8.07 -1.49
CA CYS A 212 -12.27 8.53 -0.60
C CYS A 212 -13.07 9.71 -1.17
N ASN A 213 -12.62 10.29 -2.30
CA ASN A 213 -13.26 11.44 -2.95
C ASN A 213 -13.36 12.67 -2.03
N THR A 214 -12.41 12.81 -1.11
CA THR A 214 -12.29 13.93 -0.17
C THR A 214 -10.81 14.09 0.21
N PRO A 215 -10.29 15.32 0.31
CA PRO A 215 -8.95 15.54 0.85
C PRO A 215 -8.87 15.26 2.36
N ASN A 216 -10.01 15.26 3.07
CA ASN A 216 -10.11 15.06 4.52
C ASN A 216 -10.45 13.60 4.84
N PHE A 217 -9.62 12.67 4.36
CA PHE A 217 -9.74 11.24 4.66
C PHE A 217 -9.23 10.92 6.08
N LEU A 218 -9.54 9.72 6.58
CA LEU A 218 -9.15 9.29 7.92
C LEU A 218 -7.73 8.72 7.95
N VAL A 219 -6.98 9.11 8.98
CA VAL A 219 -5.64 8.62 9.31
C VAL A 219 -5.60 8.11 10.74
N TYR A 220 -4.70 7.17 11.01
CA TYR A 220 -4.46 6.67 12.36
C TYR A 220 -2.96 6.41 12.55
N ASN A 221 -2.53 6.24 13.80
CA ASN A 221 -1.13 5.91 14.11
C ASN A 221 -0.11 6.93 13.57
N PHE A 222 -0.48 8.21 13.58
CA PHE A 222 0.48 9.32 13.43
C PHE A 222 1.04 9.61 14.83
N ASN A 223 2.37 9.70 14.95
CA ASN A 223 2.99 10.07 16.21
C ASN A 223 2.76 11.57 16.46
N HIS A 224 2.32 11.91 17.68
CA HIS A 224 2.48 13.25 18.26
C HIS A 224 3.92 13.43 18.74
#